data_AF-A0A7V8XBG5-F1
#
_entry.id   AF-A0A7V8XBG5-F1
#
_cell.length_a   1.000
_cell.length_b   1.000
_cell.length_c   1.000
_cell.angle_alpha   90.00
_cell.angle_beta   90.00
_cell.angle_gamma   90.00
#
_symmetry.space_group_name_H-M   'P 1'
#
loop_
_entity.id
_entity.type
_entity.pdbx_description
1 polymer ?
#
loop_
_entity_poly.entity_id
_entity_poly.type
_entity_poly.pdbx_seq_one_letter_code
_entity_poly.pdbx_strand_id
1 'polypeptide(L)'
;MAAAPELDRISTIAEERIAAIFRAATSWSEEAPGELTPAIRAVCIRLAEMVADQRHYLSPLPEPMESERRAVLMLVAERLRTGPESVALRGELEALADMELRATGSWSLVAAAQAEWVQTAIDFLQRRARNVAEPDQPDEYWAEDVVAGIIASVKGLIGADDLHANIERRYAVGGRPPRPDDE
;
A
#
# COMPACT_ATOMS: atom_id res chain seq x y z
N MET A 1 -26.61 -6.94 -3.98
CA MET A 1 -26.60 -5.58 -3.40
C MET A 1 -26.17 -5.73 -1.96
N ALA A 2 -24.97 -5.28 -1.60
CA ALA A 2 -24.54 -5.23 -0.19
C ALA A 2 -25.50 -4.31 0.59
N ALA A 3 -25.84 -4.68 1.82
CA ALA A 3 -26.73 -3.88 2.64
C ALA A 3 -26.04 -2.58 3.08
N ALA A 4 -26.76 -1.46 3.22
CA ALA A 4 -26.20 -0.17 3.67
C ALA A 4 -25.21 -0.25 4.87
N PRO A 5 -25.46 -1.03 5.95
CA PRO A 5 -24.51 -1.15 7.06
C PRO A 5 -23.21 -1.89 6.72
N GLU A 6 -23.20 -2.72 5.68
CA GLU A 6 -22.01 -3.44 5.20
C GLU A 6 -21.06 -2.50 4.44
N LEU A 7 -21.64 -1.60 3.63
CA LEU A 7 -20.88 -0.57 2.90
C LEU A 7 -20.22 0.44 3.84
N ASP A 8 -20.93 0.89 4.88
CA ASP A 8 -20.37 1.79 5.91
C ASP A 8 -19.17 1.14 6.60
N ARG A 9 -19.28 -0.15 6.96
CA ARG A 9 -18.18 -0.88 7.60
C ARG A 9 -16.96 -1.00 6.68
N ILE A 10 -17.17 -1.34 5.41
CA ILE A 10 -16.08 -1.43 4.42
C ILE A 10 -15.40 -0.08 4.26
N SER A 11 -16.17 1.03 4.23
CA SER A 11 -15.61 2.39 4.16
C SER A 11 -14.76 2.71 5.38
N THR A 12 -15.27 2.45 6.59
CA THR A 12 -14.51 2.70 7.82
C THR A 12 -13.18 1.95 7.85
N ILE A 13 -13.19 0.65 7.50
CA ILE A 13 -11.96 -0.15 7.47
C ILE A 13 -10.98 0.42 6.44
N ALA A 14 -11.47 0.76 5.24
CA ALA A 14 -10.61 1.34 4.20
C ALA A 14 -10.00 2.68 4.65
N GLU A 15 -10.78 3.55 5.28
CA GLU A 15 -10.33 4.84 5.83
C GLU A 15 -9.27 4.67 6.91
N GLU A 16 -9.44 3.71 7.83
CA GLU A 16 -8.43 3.38 8.84
C GLU A 16 -7.10 2.96 8.21
N ARG A 17 -7.15 2.13 7.14
CA ARG A 17 -5.95 1.69 6.42
C ARG A 17 -5.28 2.84 5.68
N ILE A 18 -6.05 3.66 4.97
CA ILE A 18 -5.53 4.84 4.26
C ILE A 18 -4.85 5.80 5.25
N ALA A 19 -5.50 6.09 6.38
CA ALA A 19 -4.93 6.96 7.41
C ALA A 19 -3.63 6.37 7.98
N ALA A 20 -3.55 5.05 8.15
CA ALA A 20 -2.32 4.40 8.60
C ALA A 20 -1.20 4.47 7.56
N ILE A 21 -1.52 4.27 6.27
CA ILE A 21 -0.57 4.42 5.16
C ILE A 21 -0.02 5.85 5.12
N PHE A 22 -0.87 6.87 5.25
CA PHE A 22 -0.40 8.26 5.25
C PHE A 22 0.47 8.59 6.47
N ARG A 23 0.14 8.06 7.66
CA ARG A 23 1.03 8.19 8.84
C ARG A 23 2.38 7.53 8.59
N ALA A 24 2.41 6.34 8.01
CA ALA A 24 3.65 5.66 7.65
C ALA A 24 4.45 6.47 6.63
N ALA A 25 3.79 7.00 5.60
CA ALA A 25 4.42 7.86 4.59
C ALA A 25 5.09 9.10 5.21
N THR A 26 4.42 9.76 6.17
CA THR A 26 5.01 10.87 6.91
C THR A 26 6.20 10.41 7.75
N SER A 27 6.07 9.33 8.51
CA SER A 27 7.15 8.83 9.37
C SER A 27 8.42 8.49 8.58
N TRP A 28 8.30 7.81 7.43
CA TRP A 28 9.45 7.49 6.58
C TRP A 28 10.13 8.73 5.97
N SER A 29 9.42 9.85 5.88
CA SER A 29 9.99 11.11 5.38
C SER A 29 10.69 11.95 6.44
N GLU A 30 10.54 11.64 7.74
CA GLU A 30 11.13 12.44 8.83
C GLU A 30 12.65 12.28 8.95
N GLU A 31 13.17 11.13 8.53
CA GLU A 31 14.59 10.80 8.63
C GLU A 31 15.41 11.24 7.40
N ALA A 32 14.75 11.76 6.37
CA ALA A 32 15.36 12.21 5.14
C ALA A 32 15.37 13.74 5.02
N PRO A 33 16.23 14.32 4.16
CA PRO A 33 16.17 15.72 3.77
C PRO A 33 14.75 16.16 3.39
N GLY A 34 14.35 17.37 3.81
CA GLY A 34 13.00 17.88 3.61
C GLY A 34 12.59 17.95 2.14
N GLU A 35 13.56 18.17 1.25
CA GLU A 35 13.40 18.17 -0.20
C GLU A 35 12.94 16.81 -0.76
N LEU A 36 13.25 15.71 -0.06
CA LEU A 36 12.89 14.35 -0.45
C LEU A 36 11.55 13.91 0.14
N THR A 37 10.99 14.67 1.08
CA THR A 37 9.70 14.36 1.72
C THR A 37 8.58 14.09 0.71
N PRO A 38 8.35 14.91 -0.32
CA PRO A 38 7.29 14.65 -1.31
C PRO A 38 7.53 13.34 -2.08
N ALA A 39 8.78 13.06 -2.44
CA ALA A 39 9.15 11.87 -3.21
C ALA A 39 8.96 10.59 -2.39
N ILE A 40 9.40 10.57 -1.12
CA ILE A 40 9.24 9.44 -0.20
C ILE A 40 7.74 9.15 0.02
N ARG A 41 6.94 10.20 0.26
CA ARG A 41 5.50 10.06 0.44
C ARG A 41 4.81 9.51 -0.82
N ALA A 42 5.21 9.98 -2.00
CA ALA A 42 4.68 9.49 -3.28
C ALA A 42 5.01 8.00 -3.50
N VAL A 43 6.25 7.58 -3.22
CA VAL A 43 6.66 6.17 -3.27
C VAL A 43 5.84 5.32 -2.31
N CYS A 44 5.63 5.79 -1.07
CA CYS A 44 4.80 5.07 -0.09
C CYS A 44 3.37 4.86 -0.59
N ILE A 45 2.74 5.92 -1.11
CA ILE A 45 1.37 5.84 -1.65
C ILE A 45 1.30 4.90 -2.85
N ARG A 46 2.25 4.99 -3.78
CA ARG A 46 2.25 4.16 -4.99
C ARG A 46 2.43 2.67 -4.66
N LEU A 47 3.38 2.35 -3.78
CA LEU A 47 3.60 0.98 -3.33
C LEU A 47 2.38 0.43 -2.56
N ALA A 48 1.71 1.26 -1.76
CA ALA A 48 0.47 0.87 -1.09
C ALA A 48 -0.69 0.60 -2.07
N GLU A 49 -0.86 1.44 -3.08
CA GLU A 49 -1.84 1.22 -4.15
C GLU A 49 -1.59 -0.12 -4.85
N MET A 50 -0.34 -0.38 -5.21
CA MET A 50 0.08 -1.61 -5.90
C MET A 50 -0.16 -2.87 -5.07
N VAL A 51 0.22 -2.86 -3.78
CA VAL A 51 -0.02 -3.99 -2.88
C VAL A 51 -1.51 -4.24 -2.69
N ALA A 52 -2.34 -3.18 -2.62
CA ALA A 52 -3.78 -3.31 -2.55
C ALA A 52 -4.39 -3.90 -3.85
N ASP A 53 -3.88 -3.52 -5.03
CA ASP A 53 -4.38 -4.04 -6.30
C ASP A 53 -3.95 -5.51 -6.54
N GLN A 54 -2.79 -5.91 -6.03
CA GLN A 54 -2.23 -7.27 -6.06
C GLN A 54 -2.89 -8.26 -5.07
N ARG A 55 -4.18 -8.09 -4.78
CA ARG A 55 -5.00 -8.93 -3.88
C ARG A 55 -4.85 -10.45 -4.06
N HIS A 56 -4.49 -10.94 -5.26
CA HIS A 56 -4.32 -12.37 -5.55
C HIS A 56 -3.02 -12.98 -4.97
N TYR A 57 -2.09 -12.14 -4.51
CA TYR A 57 -0.88 -12.56 -3.79
C TYR A 57 -1.10 -12.75 -2.29
N LEU A 58 -2.28 -12.37 -1.78
CA LEU A 58 -2.64 -12.61 -0.37
C LEU A 58 -3.21 -14.02 -0.22
N SER A 59 -2.92 -14.67 0.91
CA SER A 59 -3.50 -15.98 1.24
C SER A 59 -5.03 -15.92 1.14
N PRO A 60 -5.68 -16.86 0.44
CA PRO A 60 -7.13 -16.84 0.28
C PRO A 60 -7.83 -16.97 1.64
N LEU A 61 -8.95 -16.26 1.82
CA LEU A 61 -9.81 -16.37 3.00
C LEU A 61 -11.10 -17.15 2.66
N PRO A 62 -11.78 -17.73 3.67
CA PRO A 62 -13.13 -18.25 3.49
C PRO A 62 -14.13 -17.14 3.13
N GLU A 63 -15.18 -17.46 2.36
CA GLU A 63 -16.31 -16.54 2.19
C GLU A 63 -17.11 -16.42 3.51
N PRO A 64 -17.68 -15.24 3.83
CA PRO A 64 -17.72 -14.00 3.03
C PRO A 64 -16.49 -13.08 3.16
N MET A 65 -15.48 -13.48 3.94
CA MET A 65 -14.34 -12.63 4.30
C MET A 65 -13.46 -12.27 3.10
N GLU A 66 -13.34 -13.17 2.12
CA GLU A 66 -12.63 -12.90 0.87
C GLU A 66 -13.28 -11.76 0.09
N SER A 67 -14.61 -11.78 -0.03
CA SER A 67 -15.38 -10.73 -0.69
C SER A 67 -15.27 -9.39 0.04
N GLU A 68 -15.37 -9.39 1.37
CA GLU A 68 -15.19 -8.18 2.18
C GLU A 68 -13.77 -7.60 2.02
N ARG A 69 -12.74 -8.45 2.10
CA ARG A 69 -11.34 -8.04 1.91
C ARG A 69 -11.14 -7.41 0.54
N ARG A 70 -11.65 -8.05 -0.52
CA ARG A 70 -11.56 -7.53 -1.88
C ARG A 70 -12.21 -6.14 -1.99
N ALA A 71 -13.37 -5.93 -1.38
CA ALA A 71 -14.06 -4.64 -1.40
C ALA A 71 -13.25 -3.55 -0.67
N VAL A 72 -12.69 -3.86 0.51
CA VAL A 72 -11.82 -2.94 1.25
C VAL A 72 -10.59 -2.57 0.43
N LEU A 73 -9.86 -3.56 -0.10
CA LEU A 73 -8.63 -3.31 -0.86
C LEU A 73 -8.88 -2.50 -2.13
N MET A 74 -9.98 -2.76 -2.84
CA MET A 74 -10.39 -1.95 -3.98
C MET A 74 -10.64 -0.49 -3.58
N LEU A 75 -11.33 -0.27 -2.45
CA LEU A 75 -11.61 1.08 -1.98
C LEU A 75 -10.33 1.80 -1.52
N VAL A 76 -9.41 1.10 -0.85
CA VAL A 76 -8.09 1.62 -0.49
C VAL A 76 -7.32 2.05 -1.73
N ALA A 77 -7.18 1.17 -2.73
CA ALA A 77 -6.47 1.49 -3.97
C ALA A 77 -7.08 2.70 -4.68
N GLU A 78 -8.42 2.76 -4.79
CA GLU A 78 -9.11 3.88 -5.44
C GLU A 78 -8.89 5.21 -4.70
N ARG A 79 -8.95 5.20 -3.37
CA ARG A 79 -8.74 6.41 -2.56
C ARG A 79 -7.28 6.86 -2.55
N LEU A 80 -6.32 5.93 -2.57
CA LEU A 80 -4.91 6.25 -2.75
C LEU A 80 -4.62 6.83 -4.13
N ARG A 81 -5.43 6.53 -5.14
CA ARG A 81 -5.29 7.11 -6.48
C ARG A 81 -5.89 8.51 -6.61
N THR A 82 -7.02 8.75 -5.96
CA THR A 82 -7.86 9.95 -6.17
C THR A 82 -7.93 10.91 -4.98
N GLY A 83 -7.37 10.52 -3.83
CA GLY A 83 -7.43 11.27 -2.58
C GLY A 83 -6.67 12.60 -2.58
N PRO A 84 -6.94 13.48 -1.59
CA PRO A 84 -6.36 14.81 -1.55
C PRO A 84 -4.82 14.80 -1.40
N GLU A 85 -4.26 13.82 -0.69
CA GLU A 85 -2.82 13.61 -0.58
C GLU A 85 -2.19 13.29 -1.93
N SER A 86 -2.85 12.47 -2.75
CA SER A 86 -2.41 12.11 -4.09
C SER A 86 -2.51 13.29 -5.05
N VAL A 87 -3.54 14.15 -4.88
CA VAL A 87 -3.63 15.43 -5.58
C VAL A 87 -2.46 16.35 -5.22
N ALA A 88 -2.10 16.43 -3.92
CA ALA A 88 -0.97 17.24 -3.47
C ALA A 88 0.38 16.73 -3.98
N LEU A 89 0.51 15.42 -4.20
CA LEU A 89 1.73 14.75 -4.66
C LEU A 89 1.73 14.45 -6.17
N ARG A 90 0.80 15.04 -6.93
CA ARG A 90 0.56 14.72 -8.34
C ARG A 90 1.83 14.72 -9.18
N GLY A 91 2.68 15.75 -9.06
CA GLY A 91 3.91 15.84 -9.87
C GLY A 91 4.91 14.72 -9.58
N GLU A 92 5.00 14.25 -8.33
CA GLU A 92 5.84 13.11 -7.97
C GLU A 92 5.24 11.78 -8.43
N LEU A 93 3.93 11.61 -8.26
CA LEU A 93 3.21 10.41 -8.71
C LEU A 93 3.20 10.26 -10.23
N GLU A 94 3.06 11.35 -10.98
CA GLU A 94 3.17 11.37 -12.45
C GLU A 94 4.60 11.03 -12.90
N ALA A 95 5.62 11.62 -12.27
CA ALA A 95 7.01 11.31 -12.59
C ALA A 95 7.38 9.85 -12.30
N LEU A 96 6.83 9.28 -11.22
CA LEU A 96 6.98 7.87 -10.89
C LEU A 96 6.26 7.00 -11.94
N ALA A 97 5.00 7.29 -12.27
CA ALA A 97 4.23 6.58 -13.30
C ALA A 97 4.91 6.63 -14.69
N ASP A 98 5.55 7.74 -15.04
CA ASP A 98 6.33 7.85 -16.28
C ASP A 98 7.57 6.94 -16.28
N MET A 99 8.18 6.72 -15.11
CA MET A 99 9.29 5.75 -14.98
C MET A 99 8.77 4.31 -15.08
N GLU A 100 7.64 4.02 -14.45
CA GLU A 100 6.96 2.73 -14.52
C GLU A 100 6.61 2.35 -15.96
N LEU A 101 6.01 3.26 -16.72
CA LEU A 101 5.69 3.06 -18.14
C LEU A 101 6.92 2.79 -19.00
N ARG A 102 8.05 3.43 -18.67
CA ARG A 102 9.34 3.22 -19.35
C ARG A 102 10.01 1.90 -18.96
N ALA A 103 9.75 1.39 -17.75
CA ALA A 103 10.32 0.16 -17.22
C ALA A 103 9.74 -1.13 -17.85
N THR A 104 8.72 -1.04 -18.73
CA THR A 104 8.14 -2.03 -19.68
C THR A 104 6.71 -2.53 -19.41
N GLY A 105 6.02 -3.01 -20.47
CA GLY A 105 4.55 -2.98 -20.61
C GLY A 105 3.74 -4.27 -20.41
N SER A 106 3.78 -4.93 -19.25
CA SER A 106 2.70 -5.85 -18.84
C SER A 106 2.64 -6.04 -17.32
N TRP A 107 1.80 -5.26 -16.65
CA TRP A 107 1.88 -5.05 -15.20
C TRP A 107 0.96 -5.95 -14.36
N SER A 108 0.36 -7.00 -14.92
CA SER A 108 -0.72 -7.70 -14.22
C SER A 108 -0.52 -9.19 -13.98
N LEU A 109 0.58 -9.83 -14.40
CA LEU A 109 0.63 -11.30 -14.45
C LEU A 109 1.90 -12.01 -13.93
N VAL A 110 2.98 -11.29 -13.56
CA VAL A 110 4.27 -11.95 -13.25
C VAL A 110 4.87 -11.43 -11.95
N ALA A 111 5.37 -12.33 -11.09
CA ALA A 111 6.08 -11.98 -9.85
C ALA A 111 7.31 -11.06 -10.08
N ALA A 112 7.89 -11.08 -11.29
CA ALA A 112 8.94 -10.17 -11.73
C ALA A 112 8.52 -8.69 -11.66
N ALA A 113 7.21 -8.39 -11.82
CA ALA A 113 6.68 -7.04 -11.75
C ALA A 113 6.93 -6.39 -10.38
N GLN A 114 6.90 -7.16 -9.27
CA GLN A 114 7.20 -6.60 -7.95
C GLN A 114 8.65 -6.13 -7.86
N ALA A 115 9.61 -6.91 -8.35
CA ALA A 115 11.03 -6.53 -8.33
C ALA A 115 11.29 -5.29 -9.19
N GLU A 116 10.61 -5.18 -10.33
CA GLU A 116 10.69 -4.00 -11.20
C GLU A 116 10.13 -2.74 -10.52
N TRP A 117 9.08 -2.85 -9.71
CA TRP A 117 8.52 -1.70 -8.97
C TRP A 117 9.43 -1.24 -7.85
N VAL A 118 10.01 -2.20 -7.12
CA VAL A 118 11.02 -1.93 -6.09
C VAL A 118 12.18 -1.18 -6.72
N GLN A 119 12.73 -1.69 -7.82
CA GLN A 119 13.83 -1.02 -8.50
C GLN A 119 13.43 0.36 -9.04
N THR A 120 12.23 0.49 -9.62
CA THR A 120 11.72 1.78 -10.12
C THR A 120 11.61 2.83 -9.00
N ALA A 121 11.12 2.43 -7.84
CA ALA A 121 11.02 3.30 -6.66
C ALA A 121 12.39 3.73 -6.13
N ILE A 122 13.35 2.78 -6.05
CA ILE A 122 14.74 3.05 -5.66
C ILE A 122 15.37 4.06 -6.62
N ASP A 123 15.32 3.78 -7.92
CA ASP A 123 15.88 4.65 -8.96
C ASP A 123 15.25 6.05 -8.92
N PHE A 124 13.94 6.13 -8.67
CA PHE A 124 13.23 7.40 -8.55
C PHE A 124 13.74 8.23 -7.37
N LEU A 125 13.84 7.63 -6.18
CA LEU A 125 14.38 8.30 -5.00
C LEU A 125 15.84 8.72 -5.21
N GLN A 126 16.68 7.84 -5.76
CA GLN A 126 18.07 8.17 -6.08
C GLN A 126 18.18 9.36 -7.06
N ARG A 127 17.31 9.45 -8.07
CA ARG A 127 17.27 10.61 -8.97
C ARG A 127 16.87 11.90 -8.25
N ARG A 128 15.97 11.82 -7.26
CA ARG A 128 15.58 12.96 -6.43
C ARG A 128 16.70 13.40 -5.50
N ALA A 129 17.41 12.46 -4.86
CA ALA A 129 18.55 12.73 -3.99
C ALA A 129 19.68 13.49 -4.69
N ARG A 130 19.93 13.24 -5.99
CA ARG A 130 20.93 13.99 -6.76
C ARG A 130 20.67 15.50 -6.88
N ASN A 131 19.43 15.93 -6.62
CA ASN A 131 19.06 17.36 -6.62
C ASN A 131 19.19 18.00 -5.23
N VAL A 132 19.49 17.22 -4.19
CA VAL A 132 19.78 17.71 -2.84
C VAL A 132 21.21 18.22 -2.80
N ALA A 133 21.47 19.27 -2.02
CA ALA A 133 22.81 19.82 -1.85
C ALA A 133 23.73 18.76 -1.24
N GLU A 134 25.00 18.68 -1.70
CA GLU A 134 25.99 17.70 -1.23
C GLU A 134 26.06 17.47 0.30
N PRO A 135 26.01 18.50 1.18
CA PRO A 135 26.07 18.25 2.63
C PRO A 135 24.87 17.50 3.19
N ASP A 136 23.74 17.53 2.49
CA ASP A 136 22.48 16.88 2.89
C ASP A 136 22.14 15.68 1.98
N GLN A 137 23.06 15.28 1.08
CA GLN A 137 22.82 14.09 0.25
C GLN A 137 22.83 12.84 1.13
N PRO A 138 21.79 11.99 1.02
CA PRO A 138 21.77 10.73 1.74
C PRO A 138 22.84 9.77 1.20
N ASP A 139 23.18 8.74 1.98
CA ASP A 139 24.19 7.74 1.61
C ASP A 139 23.81 6.91 0.37
N GLU A 140 24.66 5.99 -0.07
CA GLU A 140 24.42 5.21 -1.30
C GLU A 140 23.23 4.24 -1.20
N TYR A 141 22.95 3.71 0.00
CA TYR A 141 21.97 2.63 0.23
C TYR A 141 20.63 3.13 0.77
N TRP A 142 20.53 4.40 1.16
CA TRP A 142 19.34 4.99 1.76
C TRP A 142 18.02 4.68 1.04
N ALA A 143 18.01 4.70 -0.29
CA ALA A 143 16.81 4.51 -1.08
C ALA A 143 16.33 3.05 -1.01
N GLU A 144 17.27 2.10 -0.91
CA GLU A 144 16.95 0.69 -0.73
C GLU A 144 16.33 0.45 0.64
N ASP A 145 16.92 1.04 1.69
CA ASP A 145 16.42 0.93 3.07
C ASP A 145 15.03 1.56 3.23
N VAL A 146 14.83 2.76 2.68
CA VAL A 146 13.53 3.46 2.70
C VAL A 146 12.47 2.65 1.95
N VAL A 147 12.78 2.17 0.74
CA VAL A 147 11.81 1.38 -0.05
C VAL A 147 11.50 0.05 0.63
N ALA A 148 12.50 -0.65 1.17
CA ALA A 148 12.30 -1.89 1.91
C ALA A 148 11.43 -1.68 3.16
N GLY A 149 11.71 -0.63 3.94
CA GLY A 149 10.94 -0.24 5.12
C GLY A 149 9.49 0.12 4.79
N ILE A 150 9.27 0.89 3.72
CA ILE A 150 7.92 1.21 3.20
C ILE A 150 7.18 -0.06 2.83
N ILE A 151 7.79 -0.98 2.07
CA ILE A 151 7.13 -2.22 1.63
C ILE A 151 6.75 -3.09 2.82
N ALA A 152 7.66 -3.27 3.77
CA ALA A 152 7.39 -4.04 4.98
C ALA A 152 6.21 -3.44 5.76
N SER A 153 6.22 -2.11 5.95
CA SER A 153 5.16 -1.37 6.63
C SER A 153 3.82 -1.52 5.92
N VAL A 154 3.79 -1.28 4.61
CA VAL A 154 2.60 -1.37 3.76
C VAL A 154 2.00 -2.78 3.77
N LYS A 155 2.84 -3.82 3.66
CA LYS A 155 2.37 -5.22 3.74
C LYS A 155 1.74 -5.51 5.11
N GLY A 156 2.35 -5.04 6.20
CA GLY A 156 1.78 -5.15 7.55
C GLY A 156 0.44 -4.43 7.67
N LEU A 157 0.35 -3.21 7.15
CA LEU A 157 -0.86 -2.38 7.20
C LEU A 157 -2.00 -2.94 6.35
N ILE A 158 -1.71 -3.45 5.15
CA ILE A 158 -2.72 -3.91 4.18
C ILE A 158 -3.21 -5.33 4.47
N GLY A 159 -2.37 -6.23 5.01
CA GLY A 159 -2.88 -7.54 5.41
C GLY A 159 -1.90 -8.71 5.50
N ALA A 160 -0.75 -8.55 6.16
CA ALA A 160 0.02 -9.71 6.62
C ALA A 160 -0.40 -10.20 8.02
N ASP A 161 -0.55 -9.33 9.02
CA ASP A 161 -0.65 -9.81 10.42
C ASP A 161 -1.97 -9.49 11.16
N ASP A 162 -2.71 -8.44 10.83
CA ASP A 162 -3.78 -7.94 11.74
C ASP A 162 -5.23 -8.20 11.31
N LEU A 163 -5.50 -8.68 10.09
CA LEU A 163 -6.89 -8.92 9.68
C LEU A 163 -7.47 -10.15 10.38
N HIS A 164 -6.65 -11.16 10.72
CA HIS A 164 -7.06 -12.31 11.53
C HIS A 164 -7.39 -11.91 12.97
N ALA A 165 -6.58 -11.08 13.64
CA ALA A 165 -6.76 -10.73 15.05
C ALA A 165 -8.03 -9.91 15.33
N ASN A 166 -8.48 -9.09 14.38
CA ASN A 166 -9.73 -8.33 14.51
C ASN A 166 -10.98 -9.13 14.08
N ILE A 167 -10.83 -10.13 13.21
CA ILE A 167 -11.92 -11.00 12.78
C ILE A 167 -12.16 -12.10 13.83
N GLU A 168 -11.12 -12.71 14.39
CA GLU A 168 -11.23 -13.63 15.53
C GLU A 168 -11.93 -12.95 16.71
N ARG A 169 -11.61 -11.69 17.01
CA ARG A 169 -12.33 -10.91 18.06
C ARG A 169 -13.81 -10.67 17.74
N ARG A 170 -14.19 -10.55 16.47
CA ARG A 170 -15.58 -10.33 16.04
C ARG A 170 -16.40 -11.63 16.01
N TYR A 171 -15.80 -12.75 15.64
CA TYR A 171 -16.48 -14.06 15.60
C TYR A 171 -16.37 -14.86 16.91
N ALA A 172 -15.42 -14.54 17.80
CA ALA A 172 -15.36 -15.09 19.15
C ALA A 172 -16.51 -14.61 20.05
N VAL A 173 -17.19 -13.50 19.71
CA VAL A 173 -18.28 -12.92 20.53
C VAL A 173 -19.68 -13.43 20.15
N GLY A 174 -19.83 -14.30 19.14
CA GLY A 174 -21.13 -14.95 18.93
C GLY A 174 -21.32 -15.64 17.59
N GLY A 175 -20.73 -16.82 17.41
CA GLY A 175 -21.11 -17.74 16.33
C GLY A 175 -20.01 -18.73 16.02
N ARG A 176 -20.14 -19.95 16.54
CA ARG A 176 -19.31 -21.09 16.15
C ARG A 176 -19.35 -21.21 14.62
N PRO A 177 -18.21 -21.29 13.90
CA PRO A 177 -18.23 -21.58 12.48
C PRO A 177 -18.90 -22.95 12.28
N PRO A 178 -19.80 -23.13 11.30
CA PRO A 178 -20.34 -24.44 10.99
C PRO A 178 -19.17 -25.34 10.61
N ARG A 179 -19.01 -26.45 11.33
CA ARG A 179 -18.11 -27.51 10.91
C ARG A 179 -18.63 -28.02 9.57
N PRO A 180 -17.77 -28.18 8.55
CA PRO A 180 -18.12 -29.11 7.48
C PRO A 180 -18.14 -30.50 8.13
N ASP A 181 -19.15 -31.28 7.77
CA ASP A 181 -19.46 -32.63 8.26
C ASP A 181 -20.38 -32.68 9.49
N ASP A 182 -21.68 -32.60 9.20
CA ASP A 182 -22.69 -33.60 9.59
C ASP A 182 -23.96 -33.38 8.70
N GLU A 183 -24.12 -34.27 7.71
CA GLU A 183 -25.27 -34.54 6.79
C GLU A 183 -25.86 -33.43 5.89
#